data_AF-A0A504YXF3-F1
#
_entry.id   AF-A0A504YXF3-F1
#
_cell.length_a   1.000
_cell.length_b   1.000
_cell.length_c   1.000
_cell.angle_alpha   90.00
_cell.angle_beta   90.00
_cell.angle_gamma   90.00
#
_symmetry.space_group_name_H-M   'P 1'
#
loop_
_entity.id
_entity.type
_entity.pdbx_description
1 polymer ?
#
loop_
_entity_poly.entity_id
_entity_poly.type
_entity_poly.pdbx_seq_one_letter_code
_entity_poly.pdbx_strand_id
1 'polypeptide(L)'
;MQTHLRSLSVSLVLAQTVEPTDAPDRKTAFQSLDELRRLAPDRDWQLVLVDVPLDEMRRIRDGYIRQLLLPEKLTVLDESLALAMWFAARGQGWLYGAQDNRNLYTSSAKVLFLGTGIDEQLAGYSRHRKVFERGGLTALENELDLEMRRISERNLGRDDRIISDHAREARFPYLDENVISYLKQLPLYLKADLTLPRGVGDKLLLRQVAKRLGLIQAASLPKRAMQFGSRIAKAEGSGRLSGPADCLTTHTKPHLSCTNQKSLTAEFLF
;
A
#
# COMPACT_ATOMS: atom_id res chain seq x y z
N MET A 1 60.15 -10.74 -15.59
CA MET A 1 59.29 -10.11 -14.57
C MET A 1 58.33 -9.14 -15.26
N GLN A 2 57.19 -9.65 -15.73
CA GLN A 2 56.08 -8.83 -16.22
C GLN A 2 55.07 -8.70 -15.08
N THR A 3 54.92 -7.49 -14.55
CA THR A 3 53.89 -7.15 -13.57
C THR A 3 52.61 -6.80 -14.31
N HIS A 4 51.69 -7.75 -14.38
CA HIS A 4 50.32 -7.51 -14.85
C HIS A 4 49.55 -6.69 -13.80
N LEU A 5 49.37 -5.39 -14.07
CA LEU A 5 48.36 -4.56 -13.40
C LEU A 5 46.98 -5.04 -13.87
N ARG A 6 46.26 -5.77 -13.02
CA ARG A 6 44.84 -6.06 -13.20
C ARG A 6 44.06 -4.77 -13.00
N SER A 7 43.47 -4.24 -14.07
CA SER A 7 42.47 -3.17 -13.98
C SER A 7 41.24 -3.71 -13.24
N LEU A 8 40.98 -3.22 -12.04
CA LEU A 8 39.72 -3.41 -11.34
C LEU A 8 38.63 -2.63 -12.10
N SER A 9 37.90 -3.32 -12.97
CA SER A 9 36.66 -2.82 -13.54
C SER A 9 35.60 -2.78 -12.43
N VAL A 10 35.41 -1.60 -11.83
CA VAL A 10 34.27 -1.33 -10.96
C VAL A 10 33.02 -1.33 -11.84
N SER A 11 32.28 -2.44 -11.83
CA SER A 11 30.95 -2.51 -12.44
C SER A 11 30.02 -1.57 -11.69
N LEU A 12 29.85 -0.35 -12.21
CA LEU A 12 28.83 0.58 -11.78
C LEU A 12 27.47 -0.06 -12.11
N VAL A 13 26.84 -0.68 -11.11
CA VAL A 13 25.44 -1.12 -11.23
C VAL A 13 24.61 0.14 -11.45
N LEU A 14 24.22 0.39 -12.70
CA LEU A 14 23.26 1.42 -13.06
C LEU A 14 21.98 1.16 -12.27
N ALA A 15 21.77 1.92 -11.20
CA ALA A 15 20.51 1.94 -10.49
C ALA A 15 19.45 2.43 -11.48
N GLN A 16 18.59 1.52 -11.94
CA GLN A 16 17.43 1.86 -12.77
C GLN A 16 16.73 3.08 -12.17
N THR A 17 16.50 4.11 -12.99
CA THR A 17 15.67 5.24 -12.63
C THR A 17 14.26 4.70 -12.41
N VAL A 18 13.81 4.74 -11.16
CA VAL A 18 12.45 4.36 -10.80
C VAL A 18 11.63 5.63 -10.89
N GLU A 19 10.84 5.75 -11.95
CA GLU A 19 9.87 6.84 -12.09
C GLU A 19 8.68 6.59 -11.16
N PRO A 20 8.08 7.65 -10.57
CA PRO A 20 6.85 7.54 -9.76
C PRO A 20 5.73 6.79 -10.47
N THR A 21 5.59 7.02 -11.78
CA THR A 21 4.59 6.38 -12.64
C THR A 21 4.69 4.86 -12.68
N ASP A 22 5.84 4.30 -12.30
CA ASP A 22 6.03 2.85 -12.26
C ASP A 22 5.57 2.20 -10.96
N ALA A 23 5.23 2.97 -9.94
CA ALA A 23 4.72 2.43 -8.69
C ALA A 23 3.45 1.60 -8.93
N PRO A 24 3.35 0.38 -8.38
CA PRO A 24 2.19 -0.45 -8.60
C PRO A 24 0.86 0.14 -8.09
N ASP A 25 0.90 0.94 -7.03
CA ASP A 25 -0.30 1.62 -6.53
C ASP A 25 -0.73 2.75 -7.47
N ARG A 26 0.21 3.54 -8.03
CA ARG A 26 -0.03 4.55 -9.08
C ARG A 26 -0.81 3.99 -10.27
N LYS A 27 -0.39 2.83 -10.78
CA LYS A 27 -1.09 2.14 -11.88
C LYS A 27 -2.49 1.69 -11.47
N THR A 28 -2.63 1.20 -10.24
CA THR A 28 -3.92 0.74 -9.70
C THR A 28 -4.88 1.91 -9.42
N ALA A 29 -4.37 3.05 -8.98
CA ALA A 29 -5.13 4.25 -8.69
C ALA A 29 -5.74 4.84 -9.96
N PHE A 30 -4.99 4.87 -11.08
CA PHE A 30 -5.54 5.26 -12.38
C PHE A 30 -6.70 4.34 -12.82
N GLN A 31 -6.50 3.03 -12.75
CA GLN A 31 -7.55 2.05 -13.10
C GLN A 31 -8.79 2.20 -12.21
N SER A 32 -8.59 2.44 -10.91
CA SER A 32 -9.68 2.62 -9.95
C SER A 32 -10.42 3.93 -10.19
N LEU A 33 -9.73 5.02 -10.51
CA LEU A 33 -10.34 6.30 -10.86
C LEU A 33 -11.23 6.17 -12.12
N ASP A 34 -10.73 5.50 -13.16
CA ASP A 34 -11.51 5.25 -14.38
C ASP A 34 -12.76 4.40 -14.10
N GLU A 35 -12.66 3.43 -13.19
CA GLU A 35 -13.80 2.63 -12.75
C GLU A 35 -14.82 3.45 -11.96
N LEU A 36 -14.36 4.28 -11.01
CA LEU A 36 -15.22 5.16 -10.22
C LEU A 36 -15.94 6.20 -11.08
N ARG A 37 -15.26 6.80 -12.05
CA ARG A 37 -15.86 7.74 -13.02
C ARG A 37 -16.96 7.09 -13.87
N ARG A 38 -16.82 5.82 -14.22
CA ARG A 38 -17.87 5.08 -14.94
C ARG A 38 -19.06 4.76 -14.04
N LEU A 39 -18.83 4.40 -12.78
CA LEU A 39 -19.89 4.00 -11.83
C LEU A 39 -20.67 5.18 -11.27
N ALA A 40 -20.01 6.32 -11.09
CA ALA A 40 -20.60 7.55 -10.57
C ALA A 40 -20.09 8.74 -11.39
N PRO A 41 -20.63 8.97 -12.62
CA PRO A 41 -20.16 10.01 -13.52
C PRO A 41 -20.44 11.42 -13.01
N ASP A 42 -21.50 11.59 -12.22
CA ASP A 42 -21.89 12.90 -11.66
C ASP A 42 -21.04 13.30 -10.44
N ARG A 43 -20.21 12.38 -9.92
CA ARG A 43 -19.30 12.64 -8.80
C ARG A 43 -18.00 13.24 -9.34
N ASP A 44 -17.61 14.37 -8.78
CA ASP A 44 -16.31 14.98 -9.05
C ASP A 44 -15.19 14.20 -8.34
N TRP A 45 -14.55 13.28 -9.06
CA TRP A 45 -13.46 12.44 -8.55
C TRP A 45 -12.10 13.10 -8.72
N GLN A 46 -11.42 13.35 -7.59
CA GLN A 46 -10.12 14.03 -7.54
C GLN A 46 -9.04 13.04 -7.09
N LEU A 47 -8.16 12.64 -8.02
CA LEU A 47 -7.00 11.81 -7.70
C LEU A 47 -5.77 12.70 -7.45
N VAL A 48 -5.24 12.63 -6.23
CA VAL A 48 -4.07 13.41 -5.82
C VAL A 48 -2.83 12.54 -5.82
N LEU A 49 -1.89 12.87 -6.69
CA LEU A 49 -0.62 12.17 -6.87
C LEU A 49 0.42 12.75 -5.91
N VAL A 50 0.76 12.00 -4.87
CA VAL A 50 1.77 12.44 -3.90
C VAL A 50 3.13 11.89 -4.32
N ASP A 51 4.01 12.76 -4.81
CA ASP A 51 5.37 12.40 -5.20
C ASP A 51 6.37 12.91 -4.16
N VAL A 52 7.13 12.01 -3.54
CA VAL A 52 8.03 12.34 -2.43
C VAL A 52 9.50 12.10 -2.82
N PRO A 53 10.34 13.14 -2.85
CA PRO A 53 11.79 13.01 -3.02
C PRO A 53 12.43 12.11 -1.94
N LEU A 54 13.42 11.31 -2.32
CA LEU A 54 14.06 10.35 -1.41
C LEU A 54 14.76 11.01 -0.21
N ASP A 55 15.34 12.20 -0.40
CA ASP A 55 15.99 12.98 0.64
C ASP A 55 14.96 13.55 1.65
N GLU A 56 13.81 14.04 1.16
CA GLU A 56 12.68 14.43 2.01
C GLU A 56 12.19 13.24 2.83
N MET A 57 11.95 12.10 2.18
CA MET A 57 11.48 10.88 2.85
C MET A 57 12.42 10.44 3.98
N ARG A 58 13.73 10.41 3.74
CA ARG A 58 14.73 10.04 4.76
C ARG A 58 14.76 11.02 5.92
N ARG A 59 14.78 12.33 5.62
CA ARG A 59 14.77 13.39 6.64
C ARG A 59 13.53 13.30 7.53
N ILE A 60 12.35 13.11 6.94
CA ILE A 60 11.08 12.98 7.68
C ILE A 60 11.05 11.68 8.48
N ARG A 61 11.53 10.56 7.93
CA ARG A 61 11.63 9.29 8.67
C ARG A 61 12.47 9.44 9.93
N ASP A 62 13.71 9.89 9.76
CA ASP A 62 14.71 9.87 10.82
C ASP A 62 14.47 10.97 11.86
N GLY A 63 13.95 12.14 11.42
CA GLY A 63 13.72 13.28 12.30
C GLY A 63 12.34 13.35 12.94
N TYR A 64 11.33 12.67 12.39
CA TYR A 64 9.93 12.90 12.78
C TYR A 64 9.12 11.61 12.95
N ILE A 65 9.00 10.78 11.91
CA ILE A 65 8.11 9.59 11.94
C ILE A 65 8.47 8.62 13.06
N ARG A 66 9.77 8.39 13.32
CA ARG A 66 10.19 7.52 14.43
C ARG A 66 9.70 7.99 15.79
N GLN A 67 9.54 9.30 15.99
CA GLN A 67 9.00 9.85 17.24
C GLN A 67 7.50 9.58 17.35
N LEU A 68 6.75 9.77 16.25
CA LEU A 68 5.32 9.46 16.19
C LEU A 68 5.02 7.97 16.43
N LEU A 69 5.98 7.09 16.12
CA LEU A 69 5.85 5.64 16.31
C LEU A 69 6.08 5.17 17.76
N LEU A 70 6.56 6.02 18.67
CA LEU A 70 6.70 5.68 20.09
C LEU A 70 5.35 5.73 20.84
N PRO A 71 5.11 4.84 21.82
CA PRO A 71 6.10 4.01 22.53
C PRO A 71 6.34 2.62 21.93
N GLU A 72 5.63 2.26 20.84
CA GLU A 72 5.72 0.94 20.24
C GLU A 72 7.13 0.61 19.72
N LYS A 73 7.43 -0.69 19.66
CA LYS A 73 8.71 -1.16 19.13
C LYS A 73 8.86 -0.74 17.66
N LEU A 74 9.88 0.05 17.36
CA LEU A 74 10.21 0.44 16.00
C LEU A 74 10.63 -0.79 15.17
N THR A 75 9.90 -1.02 14.09
CA THR A 75 10.27 -2.02 13.09
C THR A 75 10.31 -1.37 11.71
N VAL A 76 11.13 -1.93 10.81
CA VAL A 76 11.20 -1.47 9.41
C VAL A 76 9.83 -1.54 8.74
N LEU A 77 9.01 -2.53 9.10
CA LEU A 77 7.63 -2.63 8.60
C LEU A 77 6.80 -1.42 9.04
N ASP A 78 6.81 -1.09 10.33
CA ASP A 78 6.03 0.02 10.88
C ASP A 78 6.50 1.38 10.35
N GLU A 79 7.81 1.59 10.23
CA GLU A 79 8.38 2.79 9.60
C GLU A 79 7.91 2.95 8.15
N SER A 80 7.98 1.88 7.36
CA SER A 80 7.59 1.92 5.95
C SER A 80 6.08 2.16 5.75
N LEU A 81 5.23 1.55 6.60
CA LEU A 81 3.79 1.77 6.60
C LEU A 81 3.45 3.20 7.02
N ALA A 82 4.05 3.65 8.11
CA ALA A 82 3.84 4.99 8.66
C ALA A 82 4.25 6.08 7.68
N LEU A 83 5.39 5.95 7.01
CA LEU A 83 5.82 6.92 6.01
C LEU A 83 4.83 7.03 4.85
N ALA A 84 4.42 5.90 4.28
CA ALA A 84 3.45 5.89 3.18
C ALA A 84 2.15 6.58 3.61
N MET A 85 1.64 6.22 4.80
CA MET A 85 0.41 6.78 5.33
C MET A 85 0.54 8.27 5.67
N TRP A 86 1.64 8.70 6.27
CA TRP A 86 1.89 10.10 6.66
C TRP A 86 1.91 11.01 5.43
N PHE A 87 2.73 10.68 4.43
CA PHE A 87 2.83 11.49 3.21
C PHE A 87 1.50 11.59 2.46
N ALA A 88 0.74 10.50 2.46
CA ALA A 88 -0.56 10.49 1.81
C ALA A 88 -1.61 11.25 2.65
N ALA A 89 -1.59 11.13 3.99
CA ALA A 89 -2.49 11.85 4.90
C ALA A 89 -2.21 13.36 4.95
N ARG A 90 -1.01 13.82 4.56
CA ARG A 90 -0.72 15.24 4.32
C ARG A 90 -1.72 15.85 3.33
N GLY A 91 -2.20 15.05 2.37
CA GLY A 91 -3.18 15.42 1.36
C GLY A 91 -2.68 16.53 0.44
N GLN A 92 -1.37 16.56 0.20
CA GLN A 92 -0.70 17.49 -0.70
C GLN A 92 -0.05 16.71 -1.84
N GLY A 93 -0.33 17.10 -3.08
CA GLY A 93 0.22 16.46 -4.27
C GLY A 93 -0.22 17.13 -5.56
N TRP A 94 -0.12 16.42 -6.67
CA TRP A 94 -0.51 16.90 -7.99
C TRP A 94 -1.87 16.35 -8.37
N LEU A 95 -2.76 17.21 -8.87
CA LEU A 95 -4.04 16.72 -9.37
C LEU A 95 -3.86 15.98 -10.71
N TYR A 96 -4.32 14.74 -10.79
CA TYR A 96 -4.27 13.96 -12.03
C TYR A 96 -5.23 14.50 -13.10
N GLY A 97 -4.73 14.68 -14.33
CA GLY A 97 -5.53 15.14 -15.47
C GLY A 97 -5.71 16.65 -15.56
N ALA A 98 -5.03 17.43 -14.71
CA ALA A 98 -4.92 18.87 -14.89
C ALA A 98 -4.20 19.21 -16.21
N GLN A 99 -4.79 20.08 -17.03
CA GLN A 99 -4.22 20.46 -18.34
C GLN A 99 -2.91 21.26 -18.22
N ASP A 100 -2.71 21.95 -17.10
CA ASP A 100 -1.47 22.65 -16.80
C ASP A 100 -0.59 21.79 -15.89
N ASN A 101 0.68 21.66 -16.29
CA ASN A 101 1.68 20.79 -15.69
C ASN A 101 2.12 21.19 -14.26
N ARG A 102 1.27 21.90 -13.50
CA ARG A 102 1.57 22.49 -12.17
C ARG A 102 0.38 22.65 -11.22
N ASN A 103 -0.64 21.79 -11.24
CA ASN A 103 -1.73 21.90 -10.26
C ASN A 103 -1.40 21.18 -8.95
N LEU A 104 -0.50 21.81 -8.18
CA LEU A 104 -0.34 21.50 -6.75
C LEU A 104 -1.70 21.67 -6.07
N TYR A 105 -2.13 20.61 -5.40
CA TYR A 105 -3.41 20.53 -4.73
C TYR A 105 -3.20 20.20 -3.26
N THR A 106 -3.98 20.84 -2.40
CA THR A 106 -4.08 20.51 -0.97
C THR A 106 -5.52 20.21 -0.63
N SER A 107 -5.78 18.96 -0.25
CA SER A 107 -7.10 18.50 0.17
C SER A 107 -7.51 19.17 1.49
N SER A 108 -8.70 19.76 1.55
CA SER A 108 -9.29 20.30 2.77
C SER A 108 -9.94 19.22 3.66
N ALA A 109 -10.02 17.98 3.19
CA ALA A 109 -10.71 16.89 3.87
C ALA A 109 -10.12 16.63 5.27
N LYS A 110 -10.98 16.64 6.29
CA LYS A 110 -10.59 16.33 7.67
C LYS A 110 -10.77 14.87 8.04
N VAL A 111 -11.45 14.11 7.20
CA VAL A 111 -11.77 12.70 7.42
C VAL A 111 -11.16 11.87 6.29
N LEU A 112 -10.48 10.78 6.65
CA LEU A 112 -9.94 9.79 5.72
C LEU A 112 -10.65 8.45 5.93
N PHE A 113 -11.15 7.85 4.85
CA PHE A 113 -11.67 6.47 4.92
C PHE A 113 -10.56 5.48 4.62
N LEU A 114 -10.31 4.56 5.55
CA LEU A 114 -9.28 3.54 5.41
C LEU A 114 -9.88 2.13 5.37
N GLY A 115 -9.29 1.27 4.55
CA GLY A 115 -9.67 -0.13 4.41
C GLY A 115 -9.17 -1.05 5.53
N THR A 116 -8.57 -0.50 6.59
CA THR A 116 -8.00 -1.28 7.70
C THR A 116 -9.05 -2.18 8.37
N GLY A 117 -8.64 -3.39 8.77
CA GLY A 117 -9.51 -4.38 9.43
C GLY A 117 -10.12 -5.41 8.49
N ILE A 118 -10.15 -5.16 7.18
CA ILE A 118 -10.78 -6.10 6.25
C ILE A 118 -9.91 -7.32 5.95
N ASP A 119 -8.59 -7.16 5.97
CA ASP A 119 -7.68 -8.27 5.69
C ASP A 119 -7.68 -9.27 6.87
N GLU A 120 -7.75 -8.77 8.11
CA GLU A 120 -7.90 -9.53 9.35
C GLU A 120 -9.24 -10.29 9.41
N GLN A 121 -10.32 -9.71 8.89
CA GLN A 121 -11.65 -10.35 8.92
C GLN A 121 -11.91 -11.33 7.77
N LEU A 122 -11.31 -11.09 6.60
CA LEU A 122 -11.60 -11.85 5.36
C LEU A 122 -10.37 -12.56 4.76
N ALA A 123 -9.40 -12.90 5.61
CA ALA A 123 -8.22 -13.66 5.24
C ALA A 123 -7.38 -13.04 4.11
N GLY A 124 -7.14 -11.72 4.14
CA GLY A 124 -6.48 -10.98 3.06
C GLY A 124 -4.95 -11.01 3.04
N TYR A 125 -4.27 -11.41 4.13
CA TYR A 125 -2.81 -11.51 4.16
C TYR A 125 -2.29 -12.83 3.57
N SER A 126 -1.14 -12.78 2.89
CA SER A 126 -0.49 -13.99 2.34
C SER A 126 -0.09 -15.00 3.41
N ARG A 127 0.14 -14.55 4.66
CA ARG A 127 0.40 -15.45 5.80
C ARG A 127 -0.79 -16.32 6.18
N HIS A 128 -2.02 -15.84 5.95
CA HIS A 128 -3.24 -16.61 6.24
C HIS A 128 -3.30 -17.90 5.44
N ARG A 129 -2.87 -17.85 4.18
CA ARG A 129 -2.74 -19.05 3.35
C ARG A 129 -1.75 -20.04 3.94
N LYS A 130 -0.60 -19.58 4.42
CA LYS A 130 0.39 -20.45 5.07
C LYS A 130 -0.15 -21.08 6.36
N VAL A 131 -0.96 -20.34 7.12
CA VAL A 131 -1.64 -20.88 8.31
C VAL A 131 -2.66 -21.95 7.92
N PHE A 132 -3.48 -21.66 6.91
CA PHE A 132 -4.45 -22.60 6.36
C PHE A 132 -3.79 -23.88 5.82
N GLU A 133 -2.71 -23.77 5.05
CA GLU A 133 -1.96 -24.92 4.51
C GLU A 133 -1.39 -25.81 5.62
N ARG A 134 -1.05 -25.24 6.78
CA ARG A 134 -0.46 -25.98 7.91
C ARG A 134 -1.48 -26.61 8.84
N GLY A 135 -2.63 -25.95 9.05
CA GLY A 135 -3.57 -26.33 10.11
C GLY A 135 -5.05 -26.26 9.72
N GLY A 136 -5.36 -26.11 8.43
CA GLY A 136 -6.72 -26.09 7.90
C GLY A 136 -7.53 -24.87 8.35
N LEU A 137 -8.85 -25.01 8.27
CA LEU A 137 -9.81 -23.94 8.59
C LEU A 137 -9.73 -23.49 10.05
N THR A 138 -9.64 -24.42 11.00
CA THR A 138 -9.60 -24.10 12.44
C THR A 138 -8.37 -23.26 12.80
N ALA A 139 -7.19 -23.58 12.26
CA ALA A 139 -6.00 -22.77 12.49
C ALA A 139 -6.14 -21.36 11.90
N LEU A 140 -6.75 -21.25 10.72
CA LEU A 140 -7.02 -19.96 10.10
C LEU A 140 -8.00 -19.12 10.92
N GLU A 141 -9.14 -19.70 11.36
CA GLU A 141 -10.10 -18.98 12.22
C GLU A 141 -9.45 -18.44 13.49
N ASN A 142 -8.65 -19.27 14.17
CA ASN A 142 -7.91 -18.85 15.37
C ASN A 142 -6.92 -17.71 15.10
N GLU A 143 -6.22 -17.73 13.95
CA GLU A 143 -5.30 -16.66 13.55
C GLU A 143 -6.06 -15.36 13.30
N LEU A 144 -7.16 -15.39 12.54
CA LEU A 144 -7.97 -14.20 12.25
C LEU A 144 -8.56 -13.60 13.54
N ASP A 145 -9.07 -14.43 14.44
CA ASP A 145 -9.57 -14.00 15.75
C ASP A 145 -8.48 -13.35 16.60
N LEU A 146 -7.27 -13.93 16.62
CA LEU A 146 -6.13 -13.39 17.35
C LEU A 146 -5.70 -12.02 16.79
N GLU A 147 -5.70 -11.87 15.46
CA GLU A 147 -5.36 -10.61 14.80
C GLU A 147 -6.39 -9.53 15.07
N MET A 148 -7.69 -9.86 15.00
CA MET A 148 -8.75 -8.93 15.36
C MET A 148 -8.64 -8.46 16.81
N ARG A 149 -8.24 -9.33 17.76
CA ARG A 149 -7.99 -8.92 19.15
C ARG A 149 -6.79 -7.99 19.32
N ARG A 150 -5.83 -8.04 18.40
CA ARG A 150 -4.58 -7.26 18.43
C ARG A 150 -4.60 -6.06 17.49
N ILE A 151 -5.69 -5.81 16.78
CA ILE A 151 -5.72 -4.78 15.74
C ILE A 151 -5.45 -3.37 16.30
N SER A 152 -5.87 -3.12 17.54
CA SER A 152 -5.63 -1.86 18.25
C SER A 152 -4.13 -1.58 18.41
N GLU A 153 -3.37 -2.55 18.92
CA GLU A 153 -1.92 -2.43 19.13
C GLU A 153 -1.11 -2.50 17.81
N ARG A 154 -1.50 -3.35 16.85
CA ARG A 154 -0.69 -3.61 15.64
C ARG A 154 -0.92 -2.62 14.51
N ASN A 155 -2.13 -2.07 14.41
CA ASN A 155 -2.53 -1.23 13.28
C ASN A 155 -3.03 0.12 13.78
N LEU A 156 -4.12 0.15 14.55
CA LEU A 156 -4.88 1.37 14.82
C LEU A 156 -4.06 2.40 15.61
N GLY A 157 -3.30 1.98 16.61
CA GLY A 157 -2.48 2.91 17.40
C GLY A 157 -1.39 3.59 16.56
N ARG A 158 -0.76 2.88 15.61
CA ARG A 158 0.18 3.48 14.64
C ARG A 158 -0.56 4.43 13.72
N ASP A 159 -1.60 3.94 13.05
CA ASP A 159 -2.30 4.67 12.00
C ASP A 159 -2.90 5.98 12.55
N ASP A 160 -3.44 5.96 13.77
CA ASP A 160 -3.98 7.13 14.46
C ASP A 160 -2.92 8.22 14.69
N ARG A 161 -1.78 7.88 15.32
CA ARG A 161 -0.69 8.86 15.57
C ARG A 161 -0.16 9.48 14.28
N ILE A 162 -0.08 8.68 13.22
CA ILE A 162 0.43 9.12 11.92
C ILE A 162 -0.55 10.05 11.19
N ILE A 163 -1.84 9.76 11.24
CA ILE A 163 -2.86 10.54 10.51
C ILE A 163 -3.22 11.81 11.28
N SER A 164 -3.35 11.71 12.61
CA SER A 164 -3.69 12.82 13.50
C SER A 164 -2.64 13.93 13.50
N ASP A 165 -1.39 13.63 13.17
CA ASP A 165 -0.32 14.62 12.97
C ASP A 165 -0.66 15.65 11.87
N HIS A 166 -1.49 15.27 10.89
CA HIS A 166 -1.99 16.18 9.87
C HIS A 166 -3.34 16.82 10.21
N ALA A 167 -3.79 16.74 11.47
CA ALA A 167 -5.10 17.19 11.94
C ALA A 167 -6.24 16.60 11.09
N ARG A 168 -6.12 15.30 10.77
CA ARG A 168 -7.14 14.50 10.10
C ARG A 168 -7.53 13.32 10.98
N GLU A 169 -8.75 12.84 10.81
CA GLU A 169 -9.29 11.69 11.51
C GLU A 169 -9.48 10.52 10.54
N ALA A 170 -9.02 9.34 10.93
CA ALA A 170 -9.30 8.12 10.18
C ALA A 170 -10.65 7.53 10.58
N ARG A 171 -11.44 7.12 9.59
CA ARG A 171 -12.64 6.32 9.76
C ARG A 171 -12.42 4.96 9.12
N PHE A 172 -12.84 3.91 9.81
CA PHE A 172 -12.59 2.53 9.44
C PHE A 172 -13.93 1.80 9.19
N PRO A 173 -14.55 1.94 8.00
CA PRO A 173 -15.86 1.35 7.74
C PRO A 173 -15.93 -0.17 7.99
N TYR A 174 -14.83 -0.89 7.76
CA TYR A 174 -14.77 -2.32 8.01
C TYR A 174 -14.65 -2.70 9.49
N LEU A 175 -14.39 -1.72 10.37
CA LEU A 175 -14.37 -1.91 11.82
C LEU A 175 -15.62 -1.35 12.51
N ASP A 176 -16.64 -0.97 11.74
CA ASP A 176 -17.97 -0.70 12.29
C ASP A 176 -18.49 -1.96 13.01
N GLU A 177 -19.07 -1.78 14.20
CA GLU A 177 -19.51 -2.89 15.05
C GLU A 177 -20.54 -3.79 14.37
N ASN A 178 -21.40 -3.24 13.51
CA ASN A 178 -22.38 -4.03 12.77
C ASN A 178 -21.71 -4.84 11.67
N VAL A 179 -20.70 -4.28 11.00
CA VAL A 179 -19.91 -5.01 9.98
C VAL A 179 -19.14 -6.15 10.63
N ILE A 180 -18.47 -5.89 11.76
CA ILE A 180 -17.76 -6.93 12.52
C ILE A 180 -18.73 -8.02 12.98
N SER A 181 -19.85 -7.63 13.59
CA SER A 181 -20.86 -8.56 14.09
C SER A 181 -21.40 -9.46 12.97
N TYR A 182 -21.70 -8.87 11.81
CA TYR A 182 -22.15 -9.60 10.64
C TYR A 182 -21.09 -10.59 10.14
N LEU A 183 -19.84 -10.14 9.92
CA LEU A 183 -18.76 -10.99 9.40
C LEU A 183 -18.36 -12.11 10.37
N LYS A 184 -18.50 -11.88 11.68
CA LYS A 184 -18.22 -12.88 12.72
C LYS A 184 -19.23 -14.03 12.70
N GLN A 185 -20.49 -13.76 12.34
CA GLN A 185 -21.54 -14.78 12.25
C GLN A 185 -21.41 -15.67 11.00
N LEU A 186 -20.69 -15.21 9.98
CA LEU A 186 -20.51 -15.97 8.74
C LEU A 186 -19.46 -17.08 8.89
N PRO A 187 -19.75 -18.31 8.42
CA PRO A 187 -18.75 -19.35 8.26
C PRO A 187 -17.57 -18.90 7.40
N LEU A 188 -16.35 -19.33 7.76
CA LEU A 188 -15.13 -18.89 7.07
C LEU A 188 -15.11 -19.21 5.57
N TYR A 189 -15.68 -20.34 5.16
CA TYR A 189 -15.73 -20.73 3.74
C TYR A 189 -16.55 -19.77 2.86
N LEU A 190 -17.46 -18.97 3.44
CA LEU A 190 -18.15 -17.89 2.71
C LEU A 190 -17.28 -16.64 2.58
N LYS A 191 -16.35 -16.44 3.52
CA LYS A 191 -15.47 -15.26 3.60
C LYS A 191 -14.24 -15.40 2.71
N ALA A 192 -13.65 -16.59 2.68
CA ALA A 192 -12.45 -16.90 1.91
C ALA A 192 -12.38 -18.39 1.54
N ASP A 193 -11.81 -18.67 0.38
CA ASP A 193 -11.43 -20.02 -0.06
C ASP A 193 -9.95 -20.03 -0.44
N LEU A 194 -9.10 -20.34 0.53
CA LEU A 194 -7.65 -20.31 0.32
C LEU A 194 -7.11 -21.54 -0.44
N THR A 195 -7.98 -22.42 -0.96
CA THR A 195 -7.57 -23.43 -1.95
C THR A 195 -7.44 -22.83 -3.35
N LEU A 196 -8.21 -21.77 -3.65
CA LEU A 196 -8.15 -21.05 -4.91
C LEU A 196 -6.89 -20.18 -5.02
N PRO A 197 -6.49 -19.73 -6.21
CA PRO A 197 -5.33 -18.86 -6.39
C PRO A 197 -5.42 -17.53 -5.62
N ARG A 198 -4.26 -16.92 -5.38
CA ARG A 198 -4.16 -15.57 -4.82
C ARG A 198 -4.83 -14.56 -5.75
N GLY A 199 -5.59 -13.63 -5.18
CA GLY A 199 -6.43 -12.68 -5.90
C GLY A 199 -7.83 -13.21 -6.21
N VAL A 200 -8.10 -14.48 -5.92
CA VAL A 200 -9.40 -15.12 -6.14
C VAL A 200 -10.00 -15.56 -4.80
N GLY A 201 -9.25 -16.37 -4.06
CA GLY A 201 -9.71 -17.02 -2.84
C GLY A 201 -9.67 -16.16 -1.58
N ASP A 202 -8.66 -15.29 -1.46
CA ASP A 202 -8.58 -14.32 -0.37
C ASP A 202 -9.67 -13.26 -0.52
N LYS A 203 -10.32 -12.88 0.58
CA LYS A 203 -11.39 -11.86 0.59
C LYS A 203 -12.52 -12.17 -0.39
N LEU A 204 -12.85 -13.45 -0.55
CA LEU A 204 -13.83 -13.95 -1.52
C LEU A 204 -15.15 -13.17 -1.43
N LEU A 205 -15.70 -13.02 -0.21
CA LEU A 205 -16.95 -12.28 0.02
C LEU A 205 -16.85 -10.83 -0.46
N LEU A 206 -15.79 -10.11 -0.08
CA LEU A 206 -15.59 -8.72 -0.48
C LEU A 206 -15.44 -8.58 -1.99
N ARG A 207 -14.72 -9.50 -2.65
CA ARG A 207 -14.58 -9.51 -4.10
C ARG A 207 -15.92 -9.71 -4.81
N GLN A 208 -16.78 -10.57 -4.26
CA GLN A 208 -18.13 -10.78 -4.80
C GLN A 208 -19.00 -9.52 -4.63
N VAL A 209 -18.95 -8.87 -3.46
CA VAL A 209 -19.66 -7.60 -3.23
C VAL A 209 -19.16 -6.51 -4.17
N ALA A 210 -17.84 -6.33 -4.28
CA ALA A 210 -17.24 -5.36 -5.20
C ALA A 210 -17.67 -5.60 -6.66
N LYS A 211 -17.69 -6.85 -7.13
CA LYS A 211 -18.20 -7.19 -8.47
C LYS A 211 -19.67 -6.82 -8.65
N ARG A 212 -20.52 -7.08 -7.65
CA ARG A 212 -21.94 -6.69 -7.68
C ARG A 212 -22.15 -5.18 -7.73
N LEU A 213 -21.22 -4.42 -7.15
CA LEU A 213 -21.19 -2.96 -7.21
C LEU A 213 -20.54 -2.42 -8.51
N GLY A 214 -20.11 -3.29 -9.42
CA GLY A 214 -19.47 -2.91 -10.68
C GLY A 214 -17.98 -2.58 -10.57
N LEU A 215 -17.36 -2.78 -9.39
CA LEU A 215 -15.93 -2.58 -9.14
C LEU A 215 -15.11 -3.80 -9.63
N ILE A 216 -15.17 -4.09 -10.93
CA ILE A 216 -14.63 -5.31 -11.56
C ILE A 216 -13.11 -5.36 -11.50
N GLN A 217 -12.44 -4.24 -11.77
CA GLN A 217 -10.98 -4.16 -11.74
C GLN A 217 -10.49 -4.29 -10.29
N ALA A 218 -11.03 -3.49 -9.37
CA ALA A 218 -10.65 -3.54 -7.96
C ALA A 218 -10.86 -4.94 -7.35
N ALA A 219 -11.97 -5.61 -7.67
CA ALA A 219 -12.27 -6.95 -7.19
C ALA A 219 -11.32 -8.04 -7.70
N SER A 220 -10.59 -7.79 -8.79
CA SER A 220 -9.68 -8.75 -9.42
C SER A 220 -8.23 -8.59 -8.96
N LEU A 221 -7.91 -7.51 -8.25
CA LEU A 221 -6.54 -7.22 -7.85
C LEU A 221 -6.10 -8.06 -6.64
N PRO A 222 -4.93 -8.72 -6.69
CA PRO A 222 -4.40 -9.41 -5.53
C PRO A 222 -4.01 -8.39 -4.45
N LYS A 223 -4.23 -8.72 -3.18
CA LYS A 223 -3.82 -7.85 -2.07
C LYS A 223 -2.34 -7.48 -2.18
N ARG A 224 -2.04 -6.18 -2.14
CA ARG A 224 -0.70 -5.62 -1.99
C ARG A 224 -0.72 -4.69 -0.78
N ALA A 225 0.31 -4.74 0.05
CA ALA A 225 0.44 -3.81 1.16
C ALA A 225 1.06 -2.49 0.67
N MET A 226 0.58 -1.36 1.21
CA MET A 226 0.91 -0.02 0.71
C MET A 226 2.40 0.29 0.66
N GLN A 227 3.20 -0.27 1.58
CA GLN A 227 4.66 -0.06 1.58
C GLN A 227 5.37 -0.69 0.37
N PHE A 228 4.77 -1.73 -0.23
CA PHE A 228 5.27 -2.34 -1.46
C PHE A 228 4.71 -1.63 -2.70
N GLY A 229 3.44 -1.24 -2.64
CA GLY A 229 2.76 -0.60 -3.75
C GLY A 229 3.20 0.85 -4.02
N SER A 230 3.53 1.59 -2.97
CA SER A 230 4.20 2.90 -3.02
C SER A 230 5.69 2.84 -3.39
N ARG A 231 6.28 1.64 -3.35
CA ARG A 231 7.72 1.37 -3.44
C ARG A 231 8.57 1.97 -2.31
N ILE A 232 7.97 2.43 -1.21
CA ILE A 232 8.72 3.03 -0.11
C ILE A 232 9.68 2.04 0.54
N ALA A 233 9.26 0.78 0.74
CA ALA A 233 10.11 -0.27 1.32
C ALA A 233 11.36 -0.56 0.47
N LYS A 234 11.25 -0.45 -0.86
CA LYS A 234 12.38 -0.61 -1.79
C LYS A 234 13.33 0.58 -1.70
N ALA A 235 12.80 1.79 -1.56
CA ALA A 235 13.58 3.02 -1.47
C ALA A 235 14.42 3.10 -0.20
N GLU A 236 13.99 2.43 0.88
CA GLU A 236 14.75 2.31 2.12
C GLU A 236 15.98 1.40 2.00
N GLY A 237 16.17 0.68 0.88
CA GLY A 237 17.27 -0.26 0.71
C GLY A 237 17.10 -1.55 1.51
N SER A 238 15.88 -1.78 2.04
CA SER A 238 15.52 -2.97 2.80
C SER A 238 15.40 -4.18 1.88
N GLY A 239 16.52 -4.80 1.49
CA GLY A 239 16.55 -6.04 0.70
C GLY A 239 15.79 -7.23 1.33
N ARG A 240 15.34 -7.08 2.59
CA ARG A 240 14.49 -8.04 3.33
C ARG A 240 12.98 -7.86 3.11
N LEU A 241 12.55 -6.78 2.46
CA LEU A 241 11.14 -6.42 2.25
C LEU A 241 10.80 -6.39 0.74
N SER A 242 11.18 -7.43 0.01
CA SER A 242 10.78 -7.62 -1.40
C SER A 242 9.50 -8.47 -1.48
N GLY A 243 8.49 -7.98 -2.19
CA GLY A 243 7.23 -8.68 -2.45
C GLY A 243 7.24 -9.44 -3.78
N PRO A 244 6.26 -10.35 -4.03
CA PRO A 244 6.21 -11.15 -5.26
C PRO A 244 6.09 -10.36 -6.56
N ALA A 245 5.73 -9.07 -6.50
CA ALA A 245 5.65 -8.18 -7.65
C ALA A 245 7.02 -7.59 -8.07
N ASP A 246 8.07 -7.85 -7.28
CA ASP A 246 9.42 -7.32 -7.53
C ASP A 246 10.25 -8.20 -8.49
N CYS A 247 9.69 -9.33 -8.94
CA CYS A 247 10.27 -10.19 -9.97
C CYS A 247 9.75 -9.80 -11.36
N LEU A 248 10.20 -8.67 -11.92
CA LEU A 248 9.98 -8.35 -13.34
C LEU A 248 11.31 -8.42 -14.11
N THR A 249 11.25 -9.15 -15.22
CA THR A 249 12.34 -9.55 -16.12
C THR A 249 13.10 -8.37 -16.72
N THR A 250 14.42 -8.51 -16.77
CA THR A 250 15.38 -7.56 -17.33
C THR A 250 15.17 -7.37 -18.84
N HIS A 251 14.64 -6.21 -19.25
CA HIS A 251 14.76 -5.75 -20.64
C HIS A 251 15.40 -4.37 -20.68
N THR A 252 16.55 -4.29 -21.35
CA THR A 252 17.34 -3.10 -21.60
C THR A 252 16.74 -2.28 -22.75
N LYS A 253 16.60 -0.96 -22.56
CA LYS A 253 16.44 0.03 -23.65
C LYS A 253 17.31 1.26 -23.37
N PRO A 254 17.81 1.96 -24.43
CA PRO A 254 18.84 2.98 -24.30
C PRO A 254 18.31 4.39 -24.02
N HIS A 255 19.24 5.22 -23.55
CA HIS A 255 19.17 6.54 -22.92
C HIS A 255 18.42 7.67 -23.65
N LEU A 256 17.77 8.53 -22.86
CA LEU A 256 17.80 10.00 -23.00
C LEU A 256 18.05 10.62 -21.61
N SER A 257 18.87 11.67 -21.57
CA SER A 257 19.30 12.39 -20.36
C SER A 257 18.21 13.32 -19.83
N CYS A 258 17.78 13.13 -18.58
CA CYS A 258 17.06 14.13 -17.80
C CYS A 258 17.47 14.04 -16.32
N THR A 259 17.40 15.16 -15.63
CA THR A 259 17.86 15.42 -14.25
C THR A 259 17.38 14.39 -13.22
N ASN A 260 18.32 13.89 -12.40
CA ASN A 260 18.10 12.94 -11.31
C ASN A 260 17.13 13.47 -10.25
N GLN A 261 15.90 12.95 -10.21
CA GLN A 261 15.04 13.08 -9.04
C GLN A 261 14.27 11.76 -8.84
N LYS A 262 14.64 11.00 -7.80
CA LYS A 262 13.93 9.78 -7.41
C LYS A 262 12.72 10.20 -6.55
N SER A 263 11.52 9.98 -7.04
CA SER A 263 10.25 10.30 -6.35
C SER A 263 9.41 9.05 -6.09
N LEU A 264 8.69 9.03 -4.96
CA LEU A 264 7.86 7.92 -4.47
C LEU A 264 6.40 8.29 -4.42
N THR A 265 5.50 7.32 -4.54
CA THR A 265 4.06 7.59 -4.63
C THR A 265 3.30 7.11 -3.40
N ALA A 266 2.56 7.96 -2.72
CA ALA A 266 1.63 7.53 -1.67
C ALA A 266 0.25 8.15 -1.92
N GLU A 267 -0.63 7.43 -2.61
CA GLU A 267 -1.86 8.02 -3.15
C GLU A 267 -3.07 7.68 -2.30
N PHE A 268 -3.95 8.67 -2.18
CA PHE A 268 -5.33 8.46 -1.77
C PHE A 268 -6.24 9.09 -2.83
N LEU A 269 -7.37 8.42 -3.08
CA LEU A 269 -8.54 9.06 -3.67
C LEU A 269 -9.24 9.80 -2.54
N PHE A 270 -9.39 11.12 -2.68
CA PHE A 270 -10.15 11.97 -1.76
C PHE A 270 -11.54 12.25 -2.35
#